data_AF-A0A7K2VC16-F1
#
_entry.id   AF-A0A7K2VC16-F1
#
_cell.length_a   1.000
_cell.length_b   1.000
_cell.length_c   1.000
_cell.angle_alpha   90.00
_cell.angle_beta   90.00
_cell.angle_gamma   90.00
#
_symmetry.space_group_name_H-M   'P 1'
#
loop_
_entity.id
_entity.type
_entity.pdbx_description
1 polymer ?
#
loop_
_entity_poly.entity_id
_entity_poly.type
_entity_poly.pdbx_seq_one_letter_code
_entity_poly.pdbx_strand_id
1 'polypeptide(L)'
;DGARTDRPSPVAVRIPYRALDGFLAVRAWLRPAHAEAGPIEVGDKATAVTARLHGTELGEDAVVRLRGRRSREERTLSPSVDGDGRGFRFTVDHADLTGVAVRYWDVHVLPTADAAPVRVGRVLDDVADRKHSFVYAAASDGGQLVRPYYTVDNDLSFEVTDPG
;
A
#
# COMPACT_ATOMS: atom_id res chain seq x y z
N ASP A 1 20.24 6.50 5.78
CA ASP A 1 19.06 5.88 5.14
C ASP A 1 17.97 6.93 5.01
N GLY A 2 17.75 7.48 3.80
CA GLY A 2 16.81 8.60 3.59
C GLY A 2 15.32 8.25 3.73
N ALA A 3 15.00 6.96 3.94
CA ALA A 3 13.62 6.48 4.08
C ALA A 3 12.96 6.87 5.42
N ARG A 4 13.74 7.24 6.44
CA ARG A 4 13.19 7.70 7.74
C ARG A 4 13.01 9.21 7.81
N THR A 5 13.56 9.97 6.86
CA THR A 5 13.42 11.42 6.81
C THR A 5 11.97 11.77 6.51
N ASP A 6 11.34 12.50 7.42
CA ASP A 6 9.99 13.00 7.17
C ASP A 6 9.98 13.99 6.00
N ARG A 7 8.90 13.97 5.22
CA ARG A 7 8.69 14.89 4.11
C ARG A 7 7.45 15.75 4.42
N PRO A 8 7.57 17.09 4.39
CA PRO A 8 6.43 17.96 4.64
C PRO A 8 5.39 17.84 3.52
N SER A 9 4.18 18.35 3.78
CA SER A 9 3.17 18.49 2.74
C SER A 9 3.53 19.64 1.77
N PRO A 10 3.35 19.47 0.45
CA PRO A 10 2.98 18.22 -0.22
C PRO A 10 4.19 17.30 -0.40
N VAL A 11 3.96 16.00 -0.32
CA VAL A 11 4.97 14.98 -0.64
C VAL A 11 5.13 14.92 -2.15
N ALA A 12 6.27 15.42 -2.64
CA ALA A 12 6.63 15.45 -4.05
C ALA A 12 7.74 14.46 -4.37
N VAL A 13 7.59 13.74 -5.49
CA VAL A 13 8.56 12.77 -6.00
C VAL A 13 8.67 12.93 -7.51
N ARG A 14 9.90 12.85 -8.03
CA ARG A 14 10.19 12.77 -9.47
C ARG A 14 11.24 11.71 -9.69
N ILE A 15 10.90 10.66 -10.43
CA ILE A 15 11.81 9.56 -10.76
C ILE A 15 12.09 9.63 -12.27
N PRO A 16 13.28 10.09 -12.69
CA PRO A 16 13.72 9.94 -14.06
C PRO A 16 14.06 8.47 -14.33
N TYR A 17 13.64 7.95 -15.48
CA TYR A 17 13.93 6.58 -15.89
C TYR A 17 13.96 6.47 -17.42
N ARG A 18 14.58 5.40 -17.91
CA ARG A 18 14.54 5.07 -19.34
C ARG A 18 13.27 4.31 -19.64
N ALA A 19 12.39 4.89 -20.45
CA ALA A 19 11.19 4.23 -20.92
C ALA A 19 11.52 3.09 -21.88
N LEU A 20 10.53 2.21 -22.14
CA LEU A 20 10.71 1.03 -23.00
C LEU A 20 11.11 1.38 -24.44
N ASP A 21 10.68 2.54 -24.93
CA ASP A 21 11.04 3.10 -26.24
C ASP A 21 12.44 3.71 -26.28
N GLY A 22 13.15 3.73 -25.14
CA GLY A 22 14.51 4.20 -25.01
C GLY A 22 14.66 5.68 -24.68
N PHE A 23 13.57 6.44 -24.57
CA PHE A 23 13.61 7.86 -24.19
C PHE A 23 13.73 8.06 -22.67
N LEU A 24 14.20 9.24 -22.28
CA LEU A 24 14.09 9.71 -20.89
C LEU A 24 12.63 10.05 -20.60
N ALA A 25 12.06 9.40 -19.59
CA ALA A 25 10.76 9.72 -19.04
C ALA A 25 10.90 10.09 -17.56
N VAL A 26 9.92 10.84 -17.05
CA VAL A 26 9.83 11.17 -15.62
C VAL A 26 8.47 10.74 -15.12
N ARG A 27 8.46 9.91 -14.06
CA ARG A 27 7.25 9.72 -13.26
C ARG A 27 7.24 10.73 -12.14
N ALA A 28 6.10 11.39 -11.95
CA ALA A 28 5.95 12.41 -10.93
C ALA A 28 4.72 12.14 -10.07
N TRP A 29 4.88 12.33 -8.77
CA TRP A 29 3.79 12.28 -7.79
C TRP A 29 3.80 13.58 -6.99
N LEU A 30 2.62 14.12 -6.74
CA LEU A 30 2.38 15.24 -5.85
C LEU A 30 1.15 14.91 -5.01
N ARG A 31 1.36 14.58 -3.73
CA ARG A 31 0.30 14.14 -2.82
C ARG A 31 0.27 15.03 -1.57
N PRO A 32 -0.90 15.47 -1.07
CA PRO A 32 -0.96 16.20 0.21
C PRO A 32 -0.36 15.39 1.37
N ALA A 33 -0.59 14.07 1.37
CA ALA A 33 0.04 13.11 2.27
C ALA A 33 0.32 11.80 1.52
N HIS A 34 1.28 11.01 2.02
CA HIS A 34 1.62 9.72 1.44
C HIS A 34 2.08 8.72 2.51
N ALA A 35 1.51 7.52 2.48
CA ALA A 35 2.01 6.40 3.26
C ALA A 35 2.97 5.55 2.40
N GLU A 36 4.26 5.65 2.71
CA GLU A 36 5.31 4.87 2.07
C GLU A 36 5.37 3.47 2.71
N ALA A 37 5.11 2.44 1.91
CA ALA A 37 5.22 1.05 2.28
C ALA A 37 6.69 0.64 2.39
N GLY A 38 7.05 0.00 3.49
CA GLY A 38 8.35 -0.59 3.75
C GLY A 38 8.33 -2.11 3.51
N PRO A 39 8.84 -2.92 4.46
CA PRO A 39 8.75 -4.37 4.41
C PRO A 39 7.31 -4.90 4.27
N ILE A 40 7.15 -5.89 3.40
CA ILE A 40 5.92 -6.67 3.22
C ILE A 40 6.28 -8.14 3.43
N GLU A 41 5.73 -8.72 4.49
CA GLU A 41 5.99 -10.09 4.94
C GLU A 41 4.75 -10.93 4.65
N VAL A 42 4.80 -11.74 3.60
CA VAL A 42 3.70 -12.62 3.21
C VAL A 42 3.86 -13.95 3.94
N GLY A 43 2.94 -14.25 4.85
CA GLY A 43 2.79 -15.56 5.47
C GLY A 43 1.66 -16.37 4.84
N ASP A 44 1.42 -17.57 5.36
CA ASP A 44 0.42 -18.49 4.78
C ASP A 44 -1.02 -17.97 4.91
N LYS A 45 -1.33 -17.28 6.02
CA LYS A 45 -2.69 -16.83 6.37
C LYS A 45 -2.84 -15.33 6.49
N ALA A 46 -1.74 -14.60 6.52
CA ALA A 46 -1.78 -13.15 6.66
C ALA A 46 -0.55 -12.52 6.01
N THR A 47 -0.71 -11.26 5.63
CA THR A 47 0.38 -10.40 5.16
C THR A 47 0.58 -9.25 6.14
N ALA A 48 1.78 -9.13 6.70
CA ALA A 48 2.14 -7.99 7.54
C ALA A 48 2.86 -6.92 6.70
N VAL A 49 2.49 -5.66 6.92
CA VAL A 49 3.04 -4.51 6.20
C VAL A 49 3.48 -3.46 7.20
N THR A 50 4.73 -3.04 7.10
CA THR A 50 5.23 -1.83 7.78
C THR A 50 5.20 -0.67 6.80
N ALA A 51 4.77 0.50 7.24
CA ALA A 51 4.68 1.71 6.43
C ALA A 51 4.99 2.96 7.27
N ARG A 52 5.22 4.08 6.59
CA ARG A 52 5.45 5.38 7.20
C ARG A 52 4.61 6.46 6.53
N LEU A 53 3.91 7.25 7.32
CA LEU A 53 3.12 8.39 6.84
C LEU A 53 3.98 9.66 6.74
N HIS A 54 3.84 10.35 5.62
CA HIS A 54 4.50 11.61 5.29
C HIS A 54 3.47 12.68 4.93
N GLY A 55 3.81 13.94 5.19
CA GLY A 55 2.96 15.12 4.95
C GLY A 55 1.87 15.34 5.99
N THR A 56 1.65 14.39 6.90
CA THR A 56 0.73 14.47 8.05
C THR A 56 1.11 13.40 9.09
N GLU A 57 0.40 13.35 10.21
CA GLU A 57 0.56 12.39 11.30
C GLU A 57 -0.70 11.53 11.49
N LEU A 58 -0.52 10.37 12.11
CA LEU A 58 -1.58 9.45 12.53
C LEU A 58 -2.12 9.89 13.89
N GLY A 59 -3.44 10.01 14.02
CA GLY A 59 -4.13 10.14 15.29
C GLY A 59 -4.31 8.79 15.99
N GLU A 60 -4.80 8.83 17.23
CA GLU A 60 -5.10 7.63 18.02
C GLU A 60 -6.22 6.78 17.40
N ASP A 61 -7.08 7.40 16.60
CA ASP A 61 -8.20 6.80 15.88
C ASP A 61 -7.85 6.40 14.44
N ALA A 62 -6.56 6.42 14.07
CA ALA A 62 -6.11 6.04 12.74
C ALA A 62 -6.47 4.59 12.42
N VAL A 63 -6.90 4.35 11.18
CA VAL A 63 -7.24 3.00 10.70
C VAL A 63 -6.65 2.74 9.33
N VAL A 64 -6.35 1.47 9.06
CA VAL A 64 -6.05 0.99 7.71
C VAL A 64 -7.33 0.45 7.08
N ARG A 65 -7.59 0.84 5.84
CA ARG A 65 -8.81 0.51 5.10
C ARG A 65 -8.46 -0.24 3.84
N LEU A 66 -9.03 -1.43 3.70
CA LEU A 66 -8.98 -2.24 2.49
C LEU A 66 -10.27 -2.03 1.73
N ARG A 67 -10.19 -1.44 0.53
CA ARG A 67 -11.37 -1.12 -0.27
C ARG A 67 -11.44 -2.01 -1.50
N GLY A 68 -12.53 -2.75 -1.67
CA GLY A 68 -12.77 -3.53 -2.87
C GLY A 68 -12.97 -2.65 -4.10
N ARG A 69 -12.19 -2.87 -5.16
CA ARG A 69 -12.36 -2.14 -6.42
C ARG A 69 -13.67 -2.52 -7.09
N ARG A 70 -14.41 -1.51 -7.55
CA ARG A 70 -15.73 -1.66 -8.20
C ARG A 70 -16.72 -2.44 -7.32
N SER A 71 -16.53 -2.38 -6.01
CA SER A 71 -17.35 -3.02 -5.00
C SER A 71 -17.67 -2.03 -3.88
N ARG A 72 -18.65 -2.38 -3.03
CA ARG A 72 -18.95 -1.71 -1.76
C ARG A 72 -18.27 -2.37 -0.57
N GLU A 73 -17.62 -3.50 -0.79
CA GLU A 73 -16.88 -4.20 0.25
C GLU A 73 -15.70 -3.36 0.78
N GLU A 74 -15.61 -3.29 2.09
CA GLU A 74 -14.55 -2.62 2.81
C GLU A 74 -14.19 -3.42 4.06
N ARG A 75 -12.92 -3.40 4.45
CA ARG A 75 -12.44 -3.93 5.72
C ARG A 75 -11.60 -2.86 6.41
N THR A 76 -11.71 -2.79 7.73
CA THR A 76 -10.97 -1.84 8.55
C THR A 76 -10.07 -2.62 9.50
N LEU A 77 -8.81 -2.23 9.55
CA LEU A 77 -7.78 -2.82 10.39
C LEU A 77 -7.23 -1.77 11.34
N SER A 78 -6.97 -2.16 12.58
CA SER A 78 -6.28 -1.31 13.55
C SER A 78 -4.76 -1.46 13.36
N PRO A 79 -4.04 -0.40 12.92
CA PRO A 79 -2.59 -0.44 12.87
C PRO A 79 -1.98 -0.29 14.27
N SER A 80 -0.80 -0.89 14.47
CA SER A 80 0.10 -0.47 15.54
C SER A 80 0.88 0.74 15.07
N VAL A 81 0.81 1.85 15.81
CA VAL A 81 1.46 3.12 15.47
C VAL A 81 2.71 3.31 16.33
N ASP A 82 3.81 3.69 15.70
CA ASP A 82 5.07 4.00 16.37
C ASP A 82 4.93 5.32 17.18
N GLY A 83 5.74 5.49 18.23
CA GLY A 83 5.65 6.67 19.10
C GLY A 83 5.94 8.02 18.44
N ASP A 84 6.37 8.04 17.17
CA ASP A 84 6.54 9.26 16.37
C ASP A 84 5.28 9.65 15.58
N GLY A 85 4.18 8.90 15.72
CA GLY A 85 2.90 9.18 15.07
C GLY A 85 2.92 9.00 13.56
N ARG A 86 3.96 8.36 12.99
CA ARG A 86 4.17 8.30 11.53
C ARG A 86 4.51 6.91 11.05
N GLY A 87 5.36 6.19 11.76
CA GLY A 87 5.59 4.77 11.51
C GLY A 87 4.37 3.96 11.94
N PHE A 88 3.99 2.95 11.17
CA PHE A 88 2.91 2.05 11.55
C PHE A 88 3.05 0.67 10.90
N ARG A 89 2.44 -0.33 11.53
CA ARG A 89 2.36 -1.70 11.03
C ARG A 89 0.91 -2.19 11.09
N PHE A 90 0.47 -2.88 10.04
CA PHE A 90 -0.83 -3.54 10.00
C PHE A 90 -0.70 -4.94 9.40
N THR A 91 -1.67 -5.79 9.74
CA THR A 91 -1.74 -7.17 9.25
C THR A 91 -3.05 -7.37 8.53
N VAL A 92 -2.98 -7.86 7.30
CA VAL A 92 -4.14 -8.25 6.50
C VAL A 92 -4.32 -9.75 6.66
N ASP A 93 -5.41 -10.17 7.32
CA ASP A 93 -5.82 -11.57 7.30
C ASP A 93 -6.33 -11.91 5.89
N HIS A 94 -5.85 -13.01 5.32
CA HIS A 94 -6.26 -13.43 3.99
C HIS A 94 -7.74 -13.84 3.94
N ALA A 95 -8.29 -14.33 5.05
CA ALA A 95 -9.71 -14.67 5.16
C ALA A 95 -10.62 -13.45 5.01
N ASP A 96 -10.14 -12.24 5.37
CA ASP A 96 -10.92 -11.01 5.23
C ASP A 96 -11.14 -10.60 3.76
N LEU A 97 -10.28 -11.10 2.85
CA LEU A 97 -10.27 -10.76 1.44
C LEU A 97 -10.97 -11.80 0.54
N THR A 98 -11.14 -13.02 1.04
CA THR A 98 -11.65 -14.17 0.28
C THR A 98 -13.14 -14.41 0.54
N GLY A 99 -13.77 -15.31 -0.22
CA GLY A 99 -15.18 -15.66 -0.04
C GLY A 99 -16.17 -14.57 -0.51
N VAL A 100 -15.68 -13.50 -1.11
CA VAL A 100 -16.48 -12.41 -1.70
C VAL A 100 -16.08 -12.16 -3.15
N ALA A 101 -17.00 -11.60 -3.95
CA ALA A 101 -16.78 -11.31 -5.36
C ALA A 101 -15.92 -10.04 -5.59
N VAL A 102 -14.76 -9.96 -4.95
CA VAL A 102 -13.82 -8.84 -5.04
C VAL A 102 -12.44 -9.35 -5.41
N ARG A 103 -12.00 -9.03 -6.62
CA ARG A 103 -10.68 -9.41 -7.11
C ARG A 103 -9.54 -8.53 -6.61
N TYR A 104 -9.80 -7.24 -6.39
CA TYR A 104 -8.73 -6.28 -6.05
C TYR A 104 -9.11 -5.44 -4.85
N TRP A 105 -8.20 -5.34 -3.91
CA TRP A 105 -8.36 -4.58 -2.67
C TRP A 105 -7.30 -3.50 -2.56
N ASP A 106 -7.73 -2.26 -2.47
CA ASP A 106 -6.88 -1.08 -2.39
C ASP A 106 -6.59 -0.71 -0.94
N VAL A 107 -5.31 -0.63 -0.58
CA VAL A 107 -4.87 -0.30 0.79
C VAL A 107 -4.75 1.21 1.00
N HIS A 108 -5.48 1.73 1.97
CA HIS A 108 -5.41 3.11 2.41
C HIS A 108 -5.14 3.17 3.92
N VAL A 109 -4.54 4.26 4.37
CA VAL A 109 -4.59 4.65 5.78
C VAL A 109 -5.46 5.90 5.90
N LEU A 110 -6.34 5.93 6.89
CA LEU A 110 -7.07 7.12 7.30
C LEU A 110 -6.32 7.67 8.52
N PRO A 111 -5.67 8.84 8.41
CA PRO A 111 -4.90 9.39 9.52
C PRO A 111 -5.72 9.66 10.78
N THR A 112 -7.00 10.02 10.61
CA THR A 112 -8.04 10.11 11.64
C THR A 112 -9.37 9.70 11.01
N ALA A 113 -10.43 9.54 11.80
CA ALA A 113 -11.75 9.12 11.31
C ALA A 113 -12.33 10.03 10.20
N ASP A 114 -12.08 11.34 10.29
CA ASP A 114 -12.60 12.35 9.36
C ASP A 114 -11.60 12.79 8.28
N ALA A 115 -10.36 12.27 8.33
CA ALA A 115 -9.33 12.62 7.36
C ALA A 115 -9.56 11.96 6.00
N ALA A 116 -9.07 12.63 4.94
CA ALA A 116 -9.04 12.04 3.62
C ALA A 116 -8.16 10.76 3.60
N PRO A 117 -8.61 9.65 3.00
CA PRO A 117 -7.81 8.44 2.88
C PRO A 117 -6.51 8.67 2.10
N VAL A 118 -5.40 8.15 2.62
CA VAL A 118 -4.07 8.23 2.02
C VAL A 118 -3.71 6.87 1.44
N ARG A 119 -3.36 6.81 0.15
CA ARG A 119 -2.87 5.58 -0.49
C ARG A 119 -1.56 5.13 0.16
N VAL A 120 -1.52 3.85 0.54
CA VAL A 120 -0.27 3.16 0.85
C VAL A 120 0.38 2.78 -0.47
N GLY A 121 1.63 3.15 -0.69
CA GLY A 121 2.37 2.91 -1.92
C GLY A 121 3.86 2.99 -1.68
N ARG A 122 4.69 2.83 -2.71
CA ARG A 122 6.14 2.92 -2.57
C ARG A 122 6.73 3.72 -3.71
N VAL A 123 7.02 5.00 -3.44
CA VAL A 123 7.49 5.96 -4.45
C VAL A 123 8.65 6.81 -3.95
N LEU A 124 9.11 6.69 -2.70
CA LEU A 124 10.17 7.55 -2.18
C LEU A 124 11.59 7.03 -2.47
N ASP A 125 11.71 5.88 -3.13
CA ASP A 125 12.94 5.33 -3.71
C ASP A 125 13.09 5.66 -5.22
N ASP A 126 14.06 5.05 -5.89
CA ASP A 126 14.43 5.30 -7.28
C ASP A 126 13.76 4.35 -8.29
N VAL A 127 12.79 3.53 -7.86
CA VAL A 127 12.12 2.56 -8.72
C VAL A 127 10.90 3.17 -9.42
N ALA A 128 11.01 3.40 -10.73
CA ALA A 128 9.91 3.97 -11.51
C ALA A 128 8.75 2.98 -11.78
N ASP A 129 9.04 1.72 -12.07
CA ASP A 129 8.03 0.67 -12.34
C ASP A 129 8.20 -0.49 -11.36
N ARG A 130 7.36 -0.48 -10.31
CA ARG A 130 7.41 -1.48 -9.25
C ARG A 130 6.58 -2.72 -9.58
N LYS A 131 5.54 -2.57 -10.39
CA LYS A 131 4.60 -3.65 -10.72
C LYS A 131 5.29 -4.83 -11.38
N HIS A 132 6.26 -4.56 -12.26
CA HIS A 132 7.03 -5.61 -12.95
C HIS A 132 8.29 -6.05 -12.20
N SER A 133 8.71 -5.29 -11.19
CA SER A 133 9.98 -5.52 -10.48
C SER A 133 9.81 -6.28 -9.17
N PHE A 134 8.61 -6.25 -8.56
CA PHE A 134 8.35 -6.89 -7.26
C PHE A 134 7.16 -7.83 -7.35
N VAL A 135 7.45 -9.13 -7.30
CA VAL A 135 6.46 -10.19 -7.32
C VAL A 135 6.48 -10.90 -5.97
N TYR A 136 5.35 -10.86 -5.27
CA TYR A 136 5.16 -11.62 -4.04
C TYR A 136 4.56 -12.98 -4.37
N ALA A 137 4.93 -14.01 -3.61
CA ALA A 137 4.25 -15.30 -3.68
C ALA A 137 2.78 -15.12 -3.32
N ALA A 138 1.90 -15.90 -3.94
CA ALA A 138 0.51 -15.96 -3.51
C ALA A 138 0.38 -16.95 -2.36
N ALA A 139 -0.46 -16.64 -1.39
CA ALA A 139 -0.82 -17.52 -0.28
C ALA A 139 -2.24 -18.07 -0.52
N SER A 140 -2.46 -19.34 -0.16
CA SER A 140 -3.77 -19.98 -0.33
C SER A 140 -4.63 -19.82 0.93
N ASP A 141 -5.83 -19.30 0.74
CA ASP A 141 -6.83 -19.20 1.81
C ASP A 141 -8.25 -19.34 1.26
N GLY A 142 -9.12 -20.08 1.97
CA GLY A 142 -10.51 -20.28 1.53
C GLY A 142 -10.68 -20.90 0.13
N GLY A 143 -9.67 -21.61 -0.39
CA GLY A 143 -9.68 -22.11 -1.77
C GLY A 143 -9.44 -21.04 -2.83
N GLN A 144 -8.98 -19.85 -2.43
CA GLN A 144 -8.53 -18.76 -3.30
C GLN A 144 -7.07 -18.41 -3.00
N LEU A 145 -6.44 -17.69 -3.92
CA LEU A 145 -5.07 -17.20 -3.82
C LEU A 145 -5.09 -15.71 -3.52
N VAL A 146 -4.37 -15.29 -2.48
CA VAL A 146 -4.21 -13.88 -2.07
C VAL A 146 -2.77 -13.46 -2.30
N ARG A 147 -2.58 -12.30 -2.95
CA ARG A 147 -1.25 -11.77 -3.26
C ARG A 147 -1.20 -10.24 -3.10
N PRO A 148 -0.27 -9.69 -2.30
CA PRO A 148 0.03 -8.26 -2.38
C PRO A 148 0.76 -7.95 -3.68
N TYR A 149 0.47 -6.80 -4.27
CA TYR A 149 1.14 -6.32 -5.46
C TYR A 149 1.15 -4.80 -5.49
N TYR A 150 2.05 -4.23 -6.30
CA TYR A 150 2.03 -2.81 -6.59
C TYR A 150 1.28 -2.53 -7.90
N THR A 151 0.41 -1.53 -7.87
CA THR A 151 -0.30 -1.06 -9.06
C THR A 151 0.65 -0.40 -10.05
N VAL A 152 0.13 -0.05 -11.22
CA VAL A 152 0.89 0.75 -12.19
C VAL A 152 1.34 2.09 -11.60
N ASP A 153 0.66 2.62 -10.58
CA ASP A 153 0.98 3.88 -9.90
C ASP A 153 1.88 3.69 -8.68
N ASN A 154 2.43 2.49 -8.51
CA ASN A 154 3.22 2.06 -7.35
C ASN A 154 2.47 2.14 -6.01
N ASP A 155 1.14 2.07 -6.03
CA ASP A 155 0.36 1.91 -4.81
C ASP A 155 0.24 0.43 -4.43
N LEU A 156 0.18 0.12 -3.14
CA LEU A 156 -0.06 -1.22 -2.63
C LEU A 156 -1.54 -1.59 -2.75
N SER A 157 -1.77 -2.80 -3.26
CA SER A 157 -3.07 -3.44 -3.33
C SER A 157 -2.91 -4.95 -3.12
N PHE A 158 -4.02 -5.64 -2.86
CA PHE A 158 -4.09 -7.10 -2.85
C PHE A 158 -4.92 -7.58 -4.04
N GLU A 159 -4.52 -8.70 -4.61
CA GLU A 159 -5.25 -9.45 -5.62
C GLU A 159 -5.73 -10.77 -5.03
N VAL A 160 -6.98 -11.12 -5.32
CA VAL A 160 -7.62 -12.38 -4.96
C VAL A 160 -8.06 -13.08 -6.24
N THR A 161 -7.61 -14.30 -6.44
CA THR A 161 -7.92 -15.11 -7.63
C THR A 161 -8.25 -16.54 -7.24
N ASP A 162 -9.01 -17.24 -8.08
CA ASP A 162 -9.17 -18.68 -7.91
C ASP A 162 -7.85 -19.40 -8.25
N PRO A 163 -7.57 -20.56 -7.63
CA PRO A 163 -6.46 -21.43 -8.03
C PRO A 163 -6.70 -21.86 -9.49
N GLY A 164 -5.65 -21.73 -10.31
CA GLY A 164 -5.69 -22.07 -11.74
C GLY A 164 -5.81 -23.56 -12.02
#